data_AF-A0A3M4SGQ1-F1
#
_entry.id   AF-A0A3M4SGQ1-F1
#
_cell.length_a   1.000
_cell.length_b   1.000
_cell.length_c   1.000
_cell.angle_alpha   90.00
_cell.angle_beta   90.00
_cell.angle_gamma   90.00
#
_symmetry.space_group_name_H-M   'P 1'
#
loop_
_entity.id
_entity.type
_entity.pdbx_description
1 polymer ?
#
loop_
_entity_poly.entity_id
_entity_poly.type
_entity_poly.pdbx_seq_one_letter_code
_entity_poly.pdbx_strand_id
1 'polypeptide(L)'
;MSDTTTDAVRLLAGVAQQSERVAMDSELGTPVIRLGLITTLYFRNGHTLEMKRRVEACFSRFYDAFKPKLKWQLFKRMRRLSASGFASTRRQVVESLPDEQFIWSIASATQAEVAMYSLFVMNTPQGQADNDRSCLKMVLPWSCLTEPDGLKNYEAWIRYLSSEVQAEHGFGGLACVLPCDGHQYLPWEYRLAQDYIGLMVDPGPHIESLRLLDRIKGVSWYTVLGEGFVRQLGGSDRLRGEMSAHSDIVFHSYRNGLIIRAGAVPELGGRGLPPPQPYVTVNRMIKPVRLQDTGNLHPYLAPGIGFTEETTAQWYARFDEKPLPPVDAGQACPRSGCWFSSAQFGSRRHFDEGELMPAFNHIKSKKTQWFWAGMPS
;
A
#
# COMPACT_ATOMS: atom_id res chain seq x y z
N MET A 1 -7.72 11.74 -25.87
CA MET A 1 -7.56 12.49 -24.60
C MET A 1 -8.89 12.77 -23.89
N SER A 2 -10.04 12.74 -24.58
CA SER A 2 -11.38 12.91 -23.97
C SER A 2 -11.83 11.72 -23.10
N ASP A 3 -11.47 10.50 -23.50
CA ASP A 3 -12.03 9.29 -22.89
C ASP A 3 -11.43 9.01 -21.50
N THR A 4 -10.12 9.16 -21.35
CA THR A 4 -9.41 8.94 -20.06
C THR A 4 -9.82 9.93 -18.98
N THR A 5 -10.12 11.18 -19.32
CA THR A 5 -10.61 12.17 -18.34
C THR A 5 -12.04 11.84 -17.91
N THR A 6 -12.88 11.39 -18.83
CA THR A 6 -14.27 10.99 -18.53
C THR A 6 -14.31 9.75 -17.64
N ASP A 7 -13.43 8.77 -17.89
CA ASP A 7 -13.31 7.57 -17.06
C ASP A 7 -12.78 7.87 -15.65
N ALA A 8 -11.77 8.75 -15.53
CA ALA A 8 -11.25 9.15 -14.22
C ALA A 8 -12.33 9.83 -13.34
N VAL A 9 -13.14 10.71 -13.93
CA VAL A 9 -14.26 11.37 -13.24
C VAL A 9 -15.28 10.34 -12.75
N ARG A 10 -15.66 9.39 -13.61
CA ARG A 10 -16.60 8.32 -13.25
C ARG A 10 -16.07 7.44 -12.12
N LEU A 11 -14.80 7.04 -12.18
CA LEU A 11 -14.19 6.18 -11.16
C LEU A 11 -14.06 6.93 -9.82
N LEU A 12 -13.69 8.21 -9.83
CA LEU A 12 -13.66 9.04 -8.62
C LEU A 12 -15.05 9.26 -8.01
N ALA A 13 -16.11 9.32 -8.82
CA ALA A 13 -17.49 9.33 -8.31
C ALA A 13 -17.84 8.02 -7.58
N GLY A 14 -17.32 6.88 -8.06
CA GLY A 14 -17.41 5.60 -7.34
C GLY A 14 -16.72 5.64 -5.97
N VAL A 15 -15.50 6.20 -5.92
CA VAL A 15 -14.78 6.41 -4.64
C VAL A 15 -15.58 7.31 -3.69
N ALA A 16 -16.25 8.34 -4.21
CA ALA A 16 -17.10 9.22 -3.41
C ALA A 16 -18.21 8.45 -2.69
N GLN A 17 -18.96 7.62 -3.42
CA GLN A 17 -20.03 6.80 -2.85
C GLN A 17 -19.50 5.79 -1.84
N GLN A 18 -18.35 5.17 -2.12
CA GLN A 18 -17.73 4.22 -1.20
C GLN A 18 -17.20 4.90 0.07
N SER A 19 -16.74 6.16 -0.05
CA SER A 19 -16.24 6.93 1.09
C SER A 19 -17.30 7.17 2.15
N GLU A 20 -18.56 7.36 1.75
CA GLU A 20 -19.71 7.49 2.65
C GLU A 20 -19.98 6.20 3.42
N ARG A 21 -19.77 5.04 2.78
CA ARG A 21 -19.95 3.71 3.40
C ARG A 21 -18.82 3.34 4.37
N VAL A 22 -17.64 3.91 4.17
CA VAL A 22 -16.47 3.75 5.05
C VAL A 22 -16.54 4.69 6.25
N ALA A 23 -17.24 5.83 6.11
CA ALA A 23 -17.31 6.85 7.13
C ALA A 23 -18.09 6.40 8.37
N MET A 24 -17.59 6.77 9.55
CA MET A 24 -18.25 6.47 10.82
C MET A 24 -17.98 7.57 11.84
N ASP A 25 -19.01 7.86 12.62
CA ASP A 25 -18.99 8.81 13.72
C ASP A 25 -19.16 8.08 15.05
N SER A 26 -18.62 8.65 16.12
CA SER A 26 -18.89 8.19 17.48
C SER A 26 -20.34 8.50 17.87
N GLU A 27 -20.80 7.96 18.99
CA GLU A 27 -22.11 8.29 19.56
C GLU A 27 -22.29 9.79 19.83
N LEU A 28 -21.18 10.52 20.03
CA LEU A 28 -21.16 11.96 20.23
C LEU A 28 -21.13 12.77 18.92
N GLY A 29 -21.22 12.11 17.76
CA GLY A 29 -21.17 12.74 16.44
C GLY A 29 -19.76 13.13 15.99
N THR A 30 -18.72 12.67 16.68
CA THR A 30 -17.33 12.95 16.31
C THR A 30 -16.86 12.02 15.20
N PRO A 31 -16.24 12.51 14.11
CA PRO A 31 -15.63 11.67 13.09
C PRO A 31 -14.54 10.74 13.64
N VAL A 32 -14.75 9.42 13.54
CA VAL A 32 -13.82 8.40 14.05
C VAL A 32 -13.29 7.44 12.99
N ILE A 33 -13.96 7.33 11.83
CA ILE A 33 -13.37 6.68 10.65
C ILE A 33 -13.70 7.54 9.43
N ARG A 34 -12.71 7.82 8.60
CA ARG A 34 -12.91 8.40 7.27
C ARG A 34 -12.01 7.73 6.25
N LEU A 35 -12.47 7.67 5.01
CA LEU A 35 -11.62 7.32 3.89
C LEU A 35 -10.61 8.45 3.66
N GLY A 36 -9.32 8.11 3.64
CA GLY A 36 -8.25 9.07 3.36
C GLY A 36 -7.30 8.55 2.30
N LEU A 37 -6.48 9.48 1.80
CA LEU A 37 -5.40 9.22 0.88
C LEU A 37 -4.09 9.30 1.65
N ILE A 38 -3.39 8.17 1.78
CA ILE A 38 -2.18 8.06 2.59
C ILE A 38 -0.95 7.91 1.72
N THR A 39 0.21 8.31 2.24
CA THR A 39 1.53 7.93 1.73
C THR A 39 2.38 7.51 2.91
N THR A 40 2.81 6.25 2.96
CA THR A 40 3.65 5.71 4.03
C THR A 40 4.97 5.24 3.43
N LEU A 41 6.08 5.76 3.96
CA LEU A 41 7.43 5.56 3.47
C LEU A 41 8.33 5.06 4.59
N TYR A 42 9.22 4.13 4.26
CA TYR A 42 10.23 3.60 5.17
C TYR A 42 11.61 3.95 4.66
N PHE A 43 12.49 4.40 5.56
CA PHE A 43 13.83 4.88 5.20
C PHE A 43 14.84 4.61 6.31
N ARG A 44 16.12 4.59 5.93
CA ARG A 44 17.25 4.37 6.86
C ARG A 44 17.72 5.68 7.48
N ASN A 45 18.55 5.53 8.51
CA ASN A 45 19.42 6.61 8.99
C ASN A 45 18.67 7.85 9.49
N GLY A 46 17.43 7.70 9.97
CA GLY A 46 16.63 8.81 10.51
C GLY A 46 17.26 9.53 11.70
N HIS A 47 18.23 8.90 12.37
CA HIS A 47 19.03 9.51 13.44
C HIS A 47 20.11 10.49 12.95
N THR A 48 20.51 10.41 11.67
CA THR A 48 21.60 11.24 11.13
C THR A 48 21.17 12.69 10.93
N LEU A 49 22.11 13.63 11.07
CA LEU A 49 21.84 15.06 10.87
C LEU A 49 21.32 15.35 9.45
N GLU A 50 21.88 14.68 8.44
CA GLU A 50 21.45 14.84 7.05
C GLU A 50 19.98 14.42 6.89
N MET A 51 19.60 13.25 7.39
CA MET A 51 18.23 12.78 7.28
C MET A 51 17.25 13.61 8.11
N LYS A 52 17.65 14.06 9.30
CA LYS A 52 16.85 14.99 10.12
C LYS A 52 16.53 16.29 9.38
N ARG A 53 17.49 16.86 8.63
CA ARG A 53 17.26 18.04 7.77
C ARG A 53 16.31 17.76 6.62
N ARG A 54 16.39 16.58 6.00
CA ARG A 54 15.46 16.16 4.92
C ARG A 54 14.03 15.95 5.43
N VAL A 55 13.88 15.31 6.59
CA VAL A 55 12.60 15.18 7.30
C VAL A 55 12.04 16.57 7.63
N GLU A 56 12.86 17.46 8.17
CA GLU A 56 12.48 18.85 8.44
C GLU A 56 11.97 19.55 7.17
N ALA A 57 12.67 19.42 6.04
CA ALA A 57 12.23 19.98 4.75
C ALA A 57 10.87 19.41 4.27
N CYS A 58 10.58 18.13 4.53
CA CYS A 58 9.27 17.55 4.26
C CYS A 58 8.17 18.26 5.08
N PHE A 59 8.41 18.46 6.38
CA PHE A 59 7.48 19.15 7.26
C PHE A 59 7.30 20.62 6.91
N SER A 60 8.37 21.32 6.54
CA SER A 60 8.28 22.72 6.09
C SER A 60 7.41 22.85 4.85
N ARG A 61 7.64 22.03 3.83
CA ARG A 61 6.82 22.05 2.61
C ARG A 61 5.36 21.71 2.90
N PHE A 62 5.10 20.72 3.75
CA PHE A 62 3.73 20.33 4.11
C PHE A 62 3.03 21.41 4.93
N TYR A 63 3.74 22.03 5.87
CA TYR A 63 3.24 23.16 6.64
C TYR A 63 2.86 24.31 5.71
N ASP A 64 3.74 24.72 4.79
CA ASP A 64 3.46 25.82 3.87
C ASP A 64 2.25 25.54 2.95
N ALA A 65 2.11 24.31 2.47
CA ALA A 65 1.00 23.90 1.61
C ALA A 65 -0.35 23.83 2.34
N PHE A 66 -0.36 23.39 3.60
CA PHE A 66 -1.61 23.07 4.31
C PHE A 66 -1.83 23.85 5.61
N LYS A 67 -1.03 24.89 5.88
CA LYS A 67 -1.10 25.73 7.09
C LYS A 67 -2.52 26.09 7.53
N PRO A 68 -3.46 26.50 6.65
CA PRO A 68 -4.81 26.86 7.07
C PRO A 68 -5.64 25.69 7.63
N LYS A 69 -5.28 24.45 7.28
CA LYS A 69 -5.97 23.22 7.71
C LYS A 69 -5.37 22.62 8.98
N LEU A 70 -4.11 22.93 9.28
CA LEU A 70 -3.36 22.35 10.39
C LEU A 70 -3.62 23.11 11.69
N LYS A 71 -3.94 22.37 12.75
CA LYS A 71 -4.35 22.92 14.05
C LYS A 71 -3.47 22.47 15.21
N TRP A 72 -2.87 21.29 15.11
CA TRP A 72 -2.19 20.64 16.23
C TRP A 72 -0.81 20.13 15.85
N GLN A 73 0.05 19.99 16.86
CA GLN A 73 1.38 19.42 16.75
C GLN A 73 1.67 18.48 17.93
N LEU A 74 2.17 17.29 17.62
CA LEU A 74 2.75 16.34 18.58
C LEU A 74 4.27 16.29 18.39
N PHE A 75 5.03 16.41 19.49
CA PHE A 75 6.46 16.09 19.51
C PHE A 75 6.80 15.40 20.84
N LYS A 76 7.09 16.19 21.87
CA LYS A 76 7.18 15.72 23.27
C LYS A 76 5.82 15.68 23.97
N ARG A 77 4.91 16.54 23.55
CA ARG A 77 3.52 16.64 24.02
C ARG A 77 2.65 17.24 22.93
N MET A 78 1.36 16.97 23.01
CA MET A 78 0.36 17.56 22.12
C MET A 78 0.13 19.03 22.45
N ARG A 79 0.09 19.89 21.43
CA ARG A 79 -0.19 21.33 21.59
C ARG A 79 -0.81 21.93 20.33
N ARG A 80 -1.46 23.08 20.48
CA ARG A 80 -1.92 23.87 19.34
C ARG A 80 -0.74 24.31 18.48
N LEU A 81 -0.86 24.15 17.17
CA LEU A 81 0.17 24.53 16.21
C LEU A 81 0.24 26.06 16.11
N SER A 82 1.44 26.60 16.27
CA SER A 82 1.76 28.02 16.08
C SER A 82 3.05 28.14 15.27
N ALA A 83 3.27 29.28 14.62
CA ALA A 83 4.49 29.50 13.82
C ALA A 83 5.77 29.38 14.66
N SER A 84 5.79 29.98 15.86
CA SER A 84 6.92 29.90 16.79
C SER A 84 7.11 28.49 17.36
N GLY A 85 6.02 27.79 17.67
CA GLY A 85 6.06 26.40 18.12
C GLY A 85 6.62 25.48 17.05
N PHE A 86 6.16 25.63 15.81
CA PHE A 86 6.64 24.87 14.66
C PHE A 86 8.14 25.13 14.41
N ALA A 87 8.57 26.38 14.35
CA ALA A 87 9.98 26.75 14.18
C ALA A 87 10.88 26.21 15.32
N SER A 88 10.38 26.21 16.56
CA SER A 88 11.09 25.62 17.69
C SER A 88 11.23 24.09 17.57
N THR A 89 10.20 23.39 17.10
CA THR A 89 10.27 21.94 16.91
C THR A 89 11.16 21.54 15.75
N ARG A 90 11.15 22.29 14.63
CA ARG A 90 12.09 22.08 13.52
C ARG A 90 13.54 22.06 14.00
N ARG A 91 13.95 23.06 14.80
CA ARG A 91 15.29 23.11 15.41
C ARG A 91 15.56 21.91 16.32
N GLN A 92 14.64 21.61 17.23
CA GLN A 92 14.80 20.46 18.15
C GLN A 92 14.93 19.11 17.42
N VAL A 93 14.21 18.91 16.32
CA VAL A 93 14.32 17.69 15.50
C VAL A 93 15.71 17.58 14.89
N VAL A 94 16.21 18.65 14.29
CA VAL A 94 17.54 18.68 13.65
C VAL A 94 18.67 18.54 14.69
N GLU A 95 18.50 19.12 15.88
CA GLU A 95 19.48 19.13 16.97
C GLU A 95 19.40 17.91 17.90
N SER A 96 18.36 17.06 17.76
CA SER A 96 18.20 15.85 18.57
C SER A 96 19.42 14.92 18.46
N LEU A 97 19.71 14.18 19.52
CA LEU A 97 20.88 13.29 19.54
C LEU A 97 20.67 12.07 18.62
N PRO A 98 21.74 11.43 18.12
CA PRO A 98 21.62 10.22 17.28
C PRO A 98 20.93 9.04 17.98
N ASP A 99 21.13 8.88 19.29
CA ASP A 99 20.54 7.79 20.06
C ASP A 99 19.09 8.06 20.52
N GLU A 100 18.57 9.26 20.25
CA GLU A 100 17.20 9.61 20.61
C GLU A 100 16.21 9.21 19.51
N GLN A 101 15.16 8.50 19.91
CA GLN A 101 13.94 8.42 19.13
C GLN A 101 13.07 9.64 19.41
N PHE A 102 12.47 10.17 18.34
CA PHE A 102 11.44 11.18 18.38
C PHE A 102 10.27 10.78 17.50
N ILE A 103 9.09 11.23 17.91
CA ILE A 103 7.89 11.25 17.11
C ILE A 103 7.57 12.73 16.86
N TRP A 104 7.30 13.09 15.61
CA TRP A 104 6.81 14.42 15.26
C TRP A 104 5.61 14.30 14.34
N SER A 105 4.54 15.04 14.65
CA SER A 105 3.37 15.14 13.80
C SER A 105 2.78 16.54 13.82
N ILE A 106 2.27 16.98 12.66
CA ILE A 106 1.39 18.15 12.50
C ILE A 106 0.08 17.69 11.87
N ALA A 107 -1.05 18.10 12.42
CA ALA A 107 -2.35 17.53 12.07
C ALA A 107 -3.50 18.54 12.10
N SER A 108 -4.57 18.27 11.36
CA SER A 108 -5.81 19.04 11.36
C SER A 108 -6.69 18.82 12.59
N ALA A 109 -6.48 17.72 13.32
CA ALA A 109 -7.27 17.32 14.48
C ALA A 109 -6.39 16.82 15.64
N THR A 110 -7.00 16.59 16.80
CA THR A 110 -6.31 16.02 17.97
C THR A 110 -6.06 14.51 17.80
N GLN A 111 -5.46 13.86 18.80
CA GLN A 111 -5.26 12.40 18.77
C GLN A 111 -6.59 11.62 18.84
N ALA A 112 -7.64 12.22 19.42
CA ALA A 112 -8.96 11.63 19.63
C ALA A 112 -9.89 11.70 18.41
N GLU A 113 -9.47 12.37 17.34
CA GLU A 113 -10.28 12.65 16.16
C GLU A 113 -9.54 12.25 14.89
N VAL A 114 -10.28 11.96 13.82
CA VAL A 114 -9.67 11.70 12.51
C VAL A 114 -9.03 12.96 11.93
N ALA A 115 -7.71 12.93 11.72
CA ALA A 115 -6.97 14.02 11.08
C ALA A 115 -6.81 13.79 9.56
N MET A 116 -7.64 14.47 8.76
CA MET A 116 -7.61 14.38 7.29
C MET A 116 -6.46 15.13 6.62
N TYR A 117 -5.78 16.03 7.33
CA TYR A 117 -4.48 16.55 6.91
C TYR A 117 -3.48 16.25 8.01
N SER A 118 -2.51 15.39 7.76
CA SER A 118 -1.42 15.15 8.69
C SER A 118 -0.12 14.75 8.02
N LEU A 119 0.99 15.10 8.66
CA LEU A 119 2.31 14.54 8.37
C LEU A 119 2.91 14.07 9.69
N PHE A 120 3.32 12.81 9.71
CA PHE A 120 3.89 12.10 10.84
C PHE A 120 5.27 11.55 10.46
N VAL A 121 6.18 11.55 11.42
CA VAL A 121 7.45 10.83 11.35
C VAL A 121 7.79 10.20 12.69
N MET A 122 8.36 9.01 12.63
CA MET A 122 9.10 8.38 13.74
C MET A 122 10.47 7.99 13.21
N ASN A 123 11.54 8.45 13.84
CA ASN A 123 12.89 8.01 13.49
C ASN A 123 13.27 6.73 14.26
N THR A 124 14.25 6.04 13.71
CA THR A 124 14.97 4.97 14.38
C THR A 124 16.25 5.56 14.99
N PRO A 125 16.54 5.33 16.28
CA PRO A 125 17.79 5.76 16.91
C PRO A 125 18.99 4.98 16.35
N GLN A 126 20.20 5.52 16.50
CA GLN A 126 21.41 4.93 15.92
C GLN A 126 21.62 3.46 16.31
N GLY A 127 21.45 3.13 17.59
CA GLY A 127 21.60 1.75 18.09
C GLY A 127 20.60 0.72 17.53
N GLN A 128 19.54 1.15 16.83
CA GLN A 128 18.54 0.26 16.21
C GLN A 128 18.54 0.36 14.68
N ALA A 129 19.42 1.14 14.07
CA ALA A 129 19.36 1.49 12.65
C ALA A 129 19.46 0.29 11.69
N ASP A 130 20.11 -0.79 12.10
CA ASP A 130 20.23 -2.01 11.30
C ASP A 130 18.95 -2.86 11.34
N ASN A 131 18.26 -2.85 12.48
CA ASN A 131 17.15 -3.75 12.80
C ASN A 131 15.77 -3.10 12.67
N ASP A 132 15.71 -1.80 12.37
CA ASP A 132 14.46 -1.06 12.23
C ASP A 132 14.58 0.03 11.15
N ARG A 133 13.43 0.56 10.72
CA ARG A 133 13.34 1.65 9.75
C ARG A 133 12.55 2.81 10.31
N SER A 134 13.05 4.00 10.00
CA SER A 134 12.29 5.23 10.23
C SER A 134 11.11 5.25 9.29
N CYS A 135 9.98 5.81 9.73
CA CYS A 135 8.78 5.86 8.92
C CYS A 135 8.22 7.28 8.85
N LEU A 136 7.73 7.65 7.67
CA LEU A 136 7.04 8.91 7.40
C LEU A 136 5.67 8.59 6.82
N LYS A 137 4.63 9.21 7.36
CA LYS A 137 3.24 9.04 6.91
C LYS A 137 2.59 10.39 6.65
N MET A 138 2.08 10.57 5.44
CA MET A 138 1.23 11.68 5.06
C MET A 138 -0.21 11.20 4.94
N VAL A 139 -1.16 12.01 5.37
CA VAL A 139 -2.60 11.82 5.17
C VAL A 139 -3.19 13.08 4.55
N LEU A 140 -3.94 12.90 3.47
CA LEU A 140 -4.76 13.91 2.80
C LEU A 140 -6.20 13.40 2.68
N PRO A 141 -7.21 14.26 2.52
CA PRO A 141 -8.55 13.80 2.20
C PRO A 141 -8.56 13.21 0.79
N TRP A 142 -9.27 12.10 0.60
CA TRP A 142 -9.40 11.47 -0.72
C TRP A 142 -9.99 12.45 -1.75
N SER A 143 -10.84 13.38 -1.31
CA SER A 143 -11.46 14.41 -2.14
C SER A 143 -10.46 15.36 -2.79
N CYS A 144 -9.21 15.44 -2.32
CA CYS A 144 -8.17 16.18 -3.04
C CYS A 144 -7.95 15.64 -4.48
N LEU A 145 -8.32 14.38 -4.75
CA LEU A 145 -8.23 13.80 -6.09
C LEU A 145 -9.28 14.34 -7.07
N THR A 146 -10.37 14.93 -6.57
CA THR A 146 -11.43 15.52 -7.41
C THR A 146 -11.18 16.98 -7.75
N GLU A 147 -10.19 17.61 -7.10
CA GLU A 147 -9.76 18.97 -7.41
C GLU A 147 -9.02 19.03 -8.77
N PRO A 148 -8.97 20.20 -9.43
CA PRO A 148 -8.13 20.40 -10.60
C PRO A 148 -6.69 19.97 -10.34
N ASP A 149 -6.14 19.13 -11.23
CA ASP A 149 -4.81 18.51 -11.09
C ASP A 149 -4.60 17.67 -9.81
N GLY A 150 -5.66 17.31 -9.07
CA GLY A 150 -5.58 16.55 -7.81
C GLY A 150 -4.75 15.26 -7.90
N LEU A 151 -4.97 14.47 -8.96
CA LEU A 151 -4.19 13.26 -9.26
C LEU A 151 -2.69 13.56 -9.44
N LYS A 152 -2.35 14.62 -10.19
CA LYS A 152 -0.96 15.04 -10.43
C LYS A 152 -0.32 15.62 -9.17
N ASN A 153 -1.09 16.36 -8.37
CA ASN A 153 -0.64 16.95 -7.12
C ASN A 153 -0.26 15.87 -6.11
N TYR A 154 -1.08 14.81 -6.00
CA TYR A 154 -0.74 13.67 -5.16
C TYR A 154 0.50 12.92 -5.67
N GLU A 155 0.60 12.67 -6.99
CA GLU A 155 1.81 12.08 -7.60
C GLU A 155 3.07 12.89 -7.28
N ALA A 156 2.98 14.23 -7.38
CA ALA A 156 4.08 15.12 -7.05
C ALA A 156 4.47 15.03 -5.56
N TRP A 157 3.49 14.92 -4.65
CA TRP A 157 3.75 14.74 -3.23
C TRP A 157 4.48 13.44 -2.92
N ILE A 158 3.97 12.30 -3.38
CA ILE A 158 4.62 11.01 -3.11
C ILE A 158 6.03 10.97 -3.70
N ARG A 159 6.23 11.47 -4.92
CA ARG A 159 7.56 11.55 -5.55
C ARG A 159 8.53 12.44 -4.78
N TYR A 160 8.06 13.61 -4.32
CA TYR A 160 8.86 14.52 -3.49
C TYR A 160 9.25 13.85 -2.18
N LEU A 161 8.29 13.35 -1.42
CA LEU A 161 8.53 12.72 -0.12
C LEU A 161 9.48 11.53 -0.26
N SER A 162 9.26 10.63 -1.23
CA SER A 162 10.15 9.50 -1.50
C SER A 162 11.58 9.93 -1.86
N SER A 163 11.75 11.01 -2.62
CA SER A 163 13.07 11.54 -2.97
C SER A 163 13.78 12.20 -1.80
N GLU A 164 13.05 12.96 -0.98
CA GLU A 164 13.63 13.69 0.13
C GLU A 164 14.11 12.78 1.24
N VAL A 165 13.29 11.83 1.68
CA VAL A 165 13.68 10.86 2.72
C VAL A 165 14.49 9.69 2.17
N GLN A 166 14.75 9.65 0.86
CA GLN A 166 15.42 8.54 0.19
C GLN A 166 14.77 7.20 0.55
N ALA A 167 13.45 7.11 0.39
CA ALA A 167 12.68 5.95 0.81
C ALA A 167 13.27 4.65 0.24
N GLU A 168 13.39 3.61 1.06
CA GLU A 168 13.75 2.26 0.63
C GLU A 168 12.54 1.53 0.05
N HIS A 169 11.36 1.79 0.60
CA HIS A 169 10.09 1.31 0.08
C HIS A 169 8.94 2.08 0.72
N GLY A 170 7.73 1.82 0.23
CA GLY A 170 6.52 2.42 0.75
C GLY A 170 5.35 2.25 -0.20
N PHE A 171 4.27 2.94 0.11
CA PHE A 171 3.04 2.85 -0.66
C PHE A 171 2.22 4.13 -0.52
N GLY A 172 1.34 4.35 -1.49
CA GLY A 172 0.37 5.42 -1.48
C GLY A 172 -0.97 4.96 -2.04
N GLY A 173 -2.07 5.37 -1.44
CA GLY A 173 -3.39 4.94 -1.86
C GLY A 173 -4.45 5.21 -0.81
N LEU A 174 -5.61 4.57 -0.98
CA LEU A 174 -6.74 4.74 -0.09
C LEU A 174 -6.58 3.87 1.16
N ALA A 175 -6.89 4.45 2.32
CA ALA A 175 -6.89 3.75 3.60
C ALA A 175 -8.01 4.30 4.50
N CYS A 176 -8.40 3.49 5.49
CA CYS A 176 -9.22 3.97 6.59
C CYS A 176 -8.32 4.77 7.54
N VAL A 177 -8.62 6.06 7.71
CA VAL A 177 -7.91 6.91 8.66
C VAL A 177 -8.67 6.85 9.99
N LEU A 178 -7.95 6.44 11.03
CA LEU A 178 -8.43 6.33 12.40
C LEU A 178 -7.79 7.43 13.28
N PRO A 179 -8.41 7.78 14.42
CA PRO A 179 -7.76 8.56 15.48
C PRO A 179 -6.48 7.87 15.94
N CYS A 180 -5.50 8.66 16.35
CA CYS A 180 -4.20 8.16 16.81
C CYS A 180 -4.32 7.29 18.06
N ASP A 181 -5.26 7.62 18.96
CA ASP A 181 -5.59 6.82 20.16
C ASP A 181 -6.76 5.86 19.92
N GLY A 182 -7.25 5.77 18.69
CA GLY A 182 -8.46 5.07 18.28
C GLY A 182 -8.31 3.56 18.15
N HIS A 183 -7.52 2.89 19.00
CA HIS A 183 -7.28 1.44 18.92
C HIS A 183 -8.57 0.62 18.97
N GLN A 184 -9.61 1.12 19.64
CA GLN A 184 -10.94 0.53 19.67
C GLN A 184 -11.63 0.43 18.29
N TYR A 185 -11.15 1.18 17.29
CA TYR A 185 -11.68 1.18 15.93
C TYR A 185 -10.92 0.26 14.97
N LEU A 186 -9.82 -0.37 15.40
CA LEU A 186 -9.09 -1.36 14.60
C LEU A 186 -9.96 -2.55 14.12
N PRO A 187 -10.92 -3.07 14.92
CA PRO A 187 -11.89 -4.07 14.44
C PRO A 187 -12.71 -3.62 13.22
N TRP A 188 -12.91 -2.31 13.06
CA TRP A 188 -13.59 -1.76 11.90
C TRP A 188 -12.66 -1.63 10.69
N GLU A 189 -11.39 -1.26 10.87
CA GLU A 189 -10.40 -1.32 9.79
C GLU A 189 -10.29 -2.74 9.22
N TYR A 190 -10.29 -3.75 10.09
CA TYR A 190 -10.30 -5.16 9.67
C TYR A 190 -11.53 -5.48 8.79
N ARG A 191 -12.75 -5.20 9.28
CA ARG A 191 -13.99 -5.46 8.53
C ARG A 191 -14.02 -4.73 7.19
N LEU A 192 -13.66 -3.45 7.18
CA LEU A 192 -13.64 -2.64 5.96
C LEU A 192 -12.60 -3.17 4.96
N ALA A 193 -11.44 -3.63 5.41
CA ALA A 193 -10.43 -4.24 4.53
C ALA A 193 -10.89 -5.57 3.90
N GLN A 194 -11.84 -6.28 4.51
CA GLN A 194 -12.47 -7.45 3.90
C GLN A 194 -13.50 -7.07 2.83
N ASP A 195 -14.27 -6.00 3.06
CA ASP A 195 -15.28 -5.54 2.12
C ASP A 195 -14.68 -4.76 0.92
N TYR A 196 -13.55 -4.08 1.15
CA TYR A 196 -12.84 -3.26 0.16
C TYR A 196 -11.37 -3.64 0.12
N ILE A 197 -11.04 -4.65 -0.69
CA ILE A 197 -9.69 -5.22 -0.78
C ILE A 197 -8.63 -4.24 -1.32
N GLY A 198 -9.03 -3.12 -1.93
CA GLY A 198 -8.15 -2.04 -2.32
C GLY A 198 -7.67 -1.15 -1.17
N LEU A 199 -8.30 -1.24 0.02
CA LEU A 199 -7.85 -0.51 1.20
C LEU A 199 -6.49 -0.99 1.67
N MET A 200 -5.61 -0.02 1.90
CA MET A 200 -4.37 -0.25 2.61
C MET A 200 -4.62 -0.27 4.11
N VAL A 201 -4.24 -1.38 4.77
CA VAL A 201 -4.29 -1.50 6.24
C VAL A 201 -3.00 -0.90 6.79
N ASP A 202 -3.11 0.21 7.51
CA ASP A 202 -1.97 0.96 8.04
C ASP A 202 -2.37 1.64 9.38
N PRO A 203 -2.62 0.84 10.43
CA PRO A 203 -3.04 1.33 11.74
C PRO A 203 -1.95 2.17 12.42
N GLY A 204 -0.71 2.00 12.00
CA GLY A 204 0.43 2.76 12.46
C GLY A 204 1.67 2.32 11.69
N PRO A 205 2.39 3.24 11.02
CA PRO A 205 3.47 2.84 10.12
C PRO A 205 4.63 2.15 10.85
N HIS A 206 4.81 2.42 12.14
CA HIS A 206 5.85 1.84 12.99
C HIS A 206 5.54 0.41 13.46
N ILE A 207 4.29 -0.06 13.38
CA ILE A 207 3.91 -1.38 13.89
C ILE A 207 4.59 -2.51 13.09
N GLU A 208 4.83 -2.27 11.80
CA GLU A 208 5.39 -3.26 10.87
C GLU A 208 6.84 -2.96 10.46
N SER A 209 7.46 -1.87 10.93
CA SER A 209 8.78 -1.45 10.46
C SER A 209 9.85 -2.54 10.63
N LEU A 210 9.79 -3.30 11.73
CA LEU A 210 10.66 -4.44 12.01
C LEU A 210 10.46 -5.64 11.07
N ARG A 211 9.27 -5.78 10.46
CA ARG A 211 8.95 -6.85 9.51
C ARG A 211 9.21 -6.46 8.06
N LEU A 212 9.49 -5.20 7.80
CA LEU A 212 9.66 -4.63 6.47
C LEU A 212 11.12 -4.20 6.20
N LEU A 213 12.09 -4.84 6.87
CA LEU A 213 13.52 -4.49 6.72
C LEU A 213 14.08 -4.83 5.33
N ASP A 214 13.69 -5.99 4.82
CA ASP A 214 14.16 -6.61 3.58
C ASP A 214 12.98 -7.09 2.71
N ARG A 215 11.77 -6.63 3.02
CA ARG A 215 10.52 -6.93 2.32
C ARG A 215 9.65 -5.69 2.23
N ILE A 216 8.78 -5.65 1.24
CA ILE A 216 7.77 -4.61 1.09
C ILE A 216 6.40 -5.11 1.55
N LYS A 217 5.54 -4.20 2.00
CA LYS A 217 4.19 -4.55 2.45
C LYS A 217 3.30 -5.07 1.31
N GLY A 218 3.49 -4.56 0.09
CA GLY A 218 2.77 -5.03 -1.09
C GLY A 218 2.22 -3.90 -1.93
N VAL A 219 1.24 -4.24 -2.77
CA VAL A 219 0.69 -3.30 -3.76
C VAL A 219 -0.33 -2.36 -3.12
N SER A 220 -0.32 -1.11 -3.59
CA SER A 220 -1.38 -0.12 -3.42
C SER A 220 -1.49 0.67 -4.73
N TRP A 221 -2.23 1.78 -4.76
CA TRP A 221 -2.32 2.62 -5.96
C TRP A 221 -0.94 3.10 -6.44
N TYR A 222 -0.08 3.46 -5.51
CA TYR A 222 1.35 3.66 -5.71
C TYR A 222 2.14 2.67 -4.85
N THR A 223 3.15 2.04 -5.44
CA THR A 223 4.14 1.22 -4.74
C THR A 223 5.52 1.83 -4.96
N VAL A 224 6.18 2.20 -3.86
CA VAL A 224 7.52 2.81 -3.87
C VAL A 224 8.55 1.70 -3.65
N LEU A 225 9.52 1.59 -4.55
CA LEU A 225 10.59 0.60 -4.51
C LEU A 225 11.94 1.29 -4.63
N GLY A 226 12.75 1.17 -3.58
CA GLY A 226 14.14 1.62 -3.59
C GLY A 226 15.02 0.73 -4.46
N GLU A 227 16.20 1.23 -4.83
CA GLU A 227 17.13 0.54 -5.74
C GLU A 227 17.45 -0.90 -5.33
N GLY A 228 17.50 -1.19 -4.03
CA GLY A 228 17.70 -2.55 -3.51
C GLY A 228 16.63 -3.53 -4.01
N PHE A 229 15.35 -3.18 -3.87
CA PHE A 229 14.23 -4.00 -4.33
C PHE A 229 14.12 -4.01 -5.85
N VAL A 230 14.41 -2.90 -6.52
CA VAL A 230 14.43 -2.85 -7.99
C VAL A 230 15.46 -3.82 -8.56
N ARG A 231 16.65 -3.91 -7.95
CA ARG A 231 17.68 -4.89 -8.36
C ARG A 231 17.24 -6.33 -8.11
N GLN A 232 16.62 -6.62 -6.96
CA GLN A 232 16.09 -7.97 -6.67
C GLN A 232 15.00 -8.40 -7.67
N LEU A 233 14.25 -7.44 -8.20
CA LEU A 233 13.24 -7.66 -9.25
C LEU A 233 13.81 -7.65 -10.68
N GLY A 234 15.15 -7.63 -10.83
CA GLY A 234 15.81 -7.74 -12.15
C GLY A 234 16.03 -6.40 -12.88
N GLY A 235 15.86 -5.27 -12.21
CA GLY A 235 16.20 -3.94 -12.73
C GLY A 235 15.04 -3.18 -13.37
N SER A 236 15.17 -1.85 -13.49
CA SER A 236 14.08 -1.00 -13.99
C SER A 236 13.70 -1.30 -15.44
N ASP A 237 14.65 -1.61 -16.31
CA ASP A 237 14.36 -1.82 -17.74
C ASP A 237 13.53 -3.09 -17.96
N ARG A 238 13.86 -4.15 -17.22
CA ARG A 238 13.08 -5.39 -17.21
C ARG A 238 11.65 -5.13 -16.74
N LEU A 239 11.48 -4.44 -15.61
CA LEU A 239 10.15 -4.15 -15.06
C LEU A 239 9.30 -3.32 -16.02
N ARG A 240 9.89 -2.31 -16.68
CA ARG A 240 9.19 -1.51 -17.69
C ARG A 240 8.87 -2.33 -18.94
N GLY A 241 9.76 -3.21 -19.36
CA GLY A 241 9.57 -4.11 -20.50
C GLY A 241 8.41 -5.09 -20.27
N GLU A 242 8.39 -5.78 -19.12
CA GLU A 242 7.33 -6.71 -18.73
C GLU A 242 5.95 -6.01 -18.65
N MET A 243 5.92 -4.72 -18.35
CA MET A 243 4.69 -3.93 -18.22
C MET A 243 4.35 -3.09 -19.46
N SER A 244 5.10 -3.20 -20.56
CA SER A 244 4.90 -2.39 -21.76
C SER A 244 3.52 -2.57 -22.41
N ALA A 245 2.89 -3.73 -22.22
CA ALA A 245 1.54 -4.03 -22.69
C ALA A 245 0.43 -3.48 -21.77
N HIS A 246 0.76 -2.96 -20.59
CA HIS A 246 -0.18 -2.47 -19.58
C HIS A 246 -0.16 -0.94 -19.52
N SER A 247 -0.95 -0.28 -20.37
CA SER A 247 -0.97 1.19 -20.50
C SER A 247 -1.46 1.94 -19.24
N ASP A 248 -2.14 1.23 -18.35
CA ASP A 248 -2.66 1.69 -17.07
C ASP A 248 -1.63 1.63 -15.93
N ILE A 249 -0.47 0.99 -16.15
CA ILE A 249 0.64 0.94 -15.20
C ILE A 249 1.70 1.96 -15.60
N VAL A 250 1.98 2.91 -14.71
CA VAL A 250 2.94 3.99 -14.97
C VAL A 250 4.10 3.93 -13.98
N PHE A 251 5.31 4.09 -14.50
CA PHE A 251 6.54 4.05 -13.71
C PHE A 251 7.18 5.44 -13.62
N HIS A 252 7.33 5.94 -12.40
CA HIS A 252 8.01 7.20 -12.11
C HIS A 252 9.37 6.92 -11.47
N SER A 253 10.42 7.60 -11.93
CA SER A 253 11.71 7.58 -11.24
C SER A 253 11.72 8.59 -10.10
N TYR A 254 12.42 8.25 -9.03
CA TYR A 254 12.75 9.16 -7.92
C TYR A 254 14.22 8.96 -7.53
N ARG A 255 14.77 9.84 -6.68
CA ARG A 255 16.21 9.89 -6.39
C ARG A 255 16.83 8.54 -5.98
N ASN A 256 16.07 7.66 -5.32
CA ASN A 256 16.56 6.41 -4.75
C ASN A 256 15.80 5.17 -5.29
N GLY A 257 15.17 5.25 -6.47
CA GLY A 257 14.48 4.09 -7.04
C GLY A 257 13.34 4.42 -8.00
N LEU A 258 12.30 3.58 -8.00
CA LEU A 258 11.13 3.73 -8.84
C LEU A 258 9.82 3.67 -8.04
N ILE A 259 8.79 4.31 -8.58
CA ILE A 259 7.42 4.27 -8.07
C ILE A 259 6.54 3.71 -9.18
N ILE A 260 5.74 2.69 -8.85
CA ILE A 260 4.78 2.08 -9.76
C ILE A 260 3.40 2.61 -9.41
N ARG A 261 2.71 3.22 -10.36
CA ARG A 261 1.30 3.61 -10.25
C ARG A 261 0.44 2.55 -10.95
N ALA A 262 -0.45 1.91 -10.20
CA ALA A 262 -1.33 0.86 -10.68
C ALA A 262 -2.72 1.46 -10.98
N GLY A 263 -2.99 1.80 -12.24
CA GLY A 263 -4.25 2.43 -12.66
C GLY A 263 -4.20 3.95 -12.65
N ALA A 264 -5.18 4.57 -13.32
CA ALA A 264 -5.27 6.03 -13.45
C ALA A 264 -5.72 6.72 -12.14
N VAL A 265 -6.55 6.04 -11.35
CA VAL A 265 -7.11 6.50 -10.07
C VAL A 265 -7.05 5.34 -9.06
N PRO A 266 -7.07 5.60 -7.75
CA PRO A 266 -7.08 4.52 -6.78
C PRO A 266 -8.45 3.84 -6.76
N GLU A 267 -8.44 2.51 -6.67
CA GLU A 267 -9.64 1.69 -6.60
C GLU A 267 -9.73 0.96 -5.25
N LEU A 268 -10.92 0.94 -4.66
CA LEU A 268 -11.22 0.20 -3.42
C LEU A 268 -11.60 -1.26 -3.69
N GLY A 269 -11.99 -1.59 -4.93
CA GLY A 269 -12.69 -2.83 -5.24
C GLY A 269 -14.03 -2.90 -4.51
N GLY A 270 -14.55 -4.12 -4.32
CA GLY A 270 -15.75 -4.34 -3.53
C GLY A 270 -16.00 -5.83 -3.31
N ARG A 271 -16.73 -6.14 -2.25
CA ARG A 271 -17.10 -7.51 -1.92
C ARG A 271 -17.85 -8.18 -3.06
N GLY A 272 -17.37 -9.36 -3.48
CA GLY A 272 -17.95 -10.13 -4.58
C GLY A 272 -17.61 -9.61 -5.98
N LEU A 273 -16.88 -8.51 -6.10
CA LEU A 273 -16.35 -8.01 -7.37
C LEU A 273 -14.96 -8.59 -7.63
N PRO A 274 -14.55 -8.73 -8.91
CA PRO A 274 -13.17 -9.07 -9.23
C PRO A 274 -12.20 -8.00 -8.68
N PRO A 275 -10.97 -8.38 -8.30
CA PRO A 275 -9.97 -7.43 -7.85
C PRO A 275 -9.58 -6.45 -8.96
N PRO A 276 -9.20 -5.20 -8.62
CA PRO A 276 -8.68 -4.24 -9.60
C PRO A 276 -7.51 -4.83 -10.37
N GLN A 277 -7.66 -4.96 -11.69
CA GLN A 277 -6.67 -5.62 -12.54
C GLN A 277 -5.27 -4.98 -12.47
N PRO A 278 -5.11 -3.63 -12.41
CA PRO A 278 -3.80 -3.02 -12.22
C PRO A 278 -3.10 -3.51 -10.95
N TYR A 279 -3.86 -3.71 -9.86
CA TYR A 279 -3.31 -4.15 -8.58
C TYR A 279 -2.87 -5.61 -8.64
N VAL A 280 -3.64 -6.48 -9.31
CA VAL A 280 -3.26 -7.88 -9.55
C VAL A 280 -1.98 -7.96 -10.38
N THR A 281 -1.88 -7.19 -11.47
CA THR A 281 -0.72 -7.18 -12.35
C THR A 281 0.53 -6.71 -11.62
N VAL A 282 0.46 -5.58 -10.90
CA VAL A 282 1.60 -5.08 -10.11
C VAL A 282 1.94 -6.03 -8.96
N ASN A 283 0.94 -6.62 -8.28
CA ASN A 283 1.18 -7.60 -7.23
C ASN A 283 1.98 -8.80 -7.75
N ARG A 284 1.65 -9.33 -8.94
CA ARG A 284 2.39 -10.44 -9.55
C ARG A 284 3.86 -10.09 -9.74
N MET A 285 4.13 -8.88 -10.23
CA MET A 285 5.49 -8.38 -10.48
C MET A 285 6.31 -8.23 -9.18
N ILE A 286 5.71 -7.67 -8.13
CA ILE A 286 6.43 -7.38 -6.87
C ILE A 286 6.41 -8.55 -5.87
N LYS A 287 5.67 -9.63 -6.15
CA LYS A 287 5.52 -10.80 -5.27
C LYS A 287 6.84 -11.38 -4.74
N PRO A 288 7.96 -11.43 -5.49
CA PRO A 288 9.23 -11.95 -4.97
C PRO A 288 9.80 -11.17 -3.78
N VAL A 289 9.51 -9.87 -3.68
CA VAL A 289 10.02 -8.99 -2.60
C VAL A 289 8.94 -8.60 -1.59
N ARG A 290 7.68 -8.96 -1.88
CA ARG A 290 6.54 -8.73 -0.99
C ARG A 290 6.62 -9.65 0.22
N LEU A 291 6.28 -9.12 1.39
CA LEU A 291 6.15 -9.89 2.61
C LEU A 291 5.00 -10.93 2.45
N GLN A 292 5.26 -12.19 2.81
CA GLN A 292 4.34 -13.32 2.54
C GLN A 292 3.75 -13.97 3.80
N ASP A 293 4.41 -13.84 4.95
CA ASP A 293 4.00 -14.43 6.23
C ASP A 293 4.51 -13.54 7.38
N THR A 294 3.61 -13.05 8.24
CA THR A 294 3.83 -11.72 8.82
C THR A 294 3.33 -11.49 10.25
N GLY A 295 2.88 -12.52 10.97
CA GLY A 295 2.26 -12.33 12.29
C GLY A 295 0.91 -11.60 12.16
N ASN A 296 0.63 -10.63 13.02
CA ASN A 296 -0.67 -9.94 13.08
C ASN A 296 -0.55 -8.45 12.70
N LEU A 297 -1.41 -7.96 11.79
CA LEU A 297 -1.56 -6.54 11.43
C LEU A 297 -2.15 -5.67 12.57
N HIS A 298 -2.88 -6.28 13.50
CA HIS A 298 -3.44 -5.67 14.70
C HIS A 298 -2.91 -6.37 15.98
N PRO A 299 -1.59 -6.32 16.25
CA PRO A 299 -0.97 -7.15 17.27
C PRO A 299 -1.40 -6.83 18.72
N TYR A 300 -2.05 -5.68 18.94
CA TYR A 300 -2.49 -5.22 20.26
C TYR A 300 -3.92 -5.61 20.62
N LEU A 301 -4.69 -6.18 19.67
CA LEU A 301 -6.06 -6.57 19.92
C LEU A 301 -6.15 -7.97 20.55
N ALA A 302 -7.20 -8.18 21.34
CA ALA A 302 -7.54 -9.53 21.77
C ALA A 302 -7.85 -10.42 20.54
N PRO A 303 -7.51 -11.73 20.59
CA PRO A 303 -7.76 -12.65 19.49
C PRO A 303 -9.23 -12.65 19.04
N GLY A 304 -9.45 -12.62 17.73
CA GLY A 304 -10.78 -12.72 17.11
C GLY A 304 -11.52 -11.40 16.89
N ILE A 305 -11.00 -10.25 17.34
CA ILE A 305 -11.65 -8.95 17.17
C ILE A 305 -11.12 -8.15 15.97
N GLY A 306 -9.89 -8.40 15.54
CA GLY A 306 -9.31 -7.82 14.33
C GLY A 306 -8.57 -8.86 13.51
N PHE A 307 -7.49 -8.44 12.85
CA PHE A 307 -6.62 -9.38 12.14
C PHE A 307 -6.09 -10.47 13.08
N THR A 308 -5.92 -11.65 12.50
CA THR A 308 -5.22 -12.83 13.03
C THR A 308 -4.04 -13.11 12.12
N GLU A 309 -3.17 -14.05 12.47
CA GLU A 309 -2.07 -14.46 11.57
C GLU A 309 -2.61 -14.96 10.22
N GLU A 310 -3.64 -15.81 10.26
CA GLU A 310 -4.27 -16.35 9.05
C GLU A 310 -4.90 -15.25 8.18
N THR A 311 -5.72 -14.39 8.77
CA THR A 311 -6.41 -13.33 8.01
C THR A 311 -5.45 -12.23 7.56
N THR A 312 -4.35 -12.04 8.28
CA THR A 312 -3.23 -11.21 7.83
C THR A 312 -2.60 -11.80 6.57
N ALA A 313 -2.24 -13.09 6.58
CA ALA A 313 -1.69 -13.75 5.39
C ALA A 313 -2.65 -13.68 4.19
N GLN A 314 -3.96 -13.87 4.43
CA GLN A 314 -5.00 -13.68 3.42
C GLN A 314 -5.03 -12.24 2.87
N TRP A 315 -4.90 -11.23 3.73
CA TRP A 315 -4.84 -9.83 3.31
C TRP A 315 -3.62 -9.57 2.43
N TYR A 316 -2.44 -10.07 2.79
CA TYR A 316 -1.25 -9.98 1.93
C TYR A 316 -1.51 -10.68 0.57
N ALA A 317 -2.10 -11.88 0.57
CA ALA A 317 -2.39 -12.65 -0.64
C ALA A 317 -3.64 -12.20 -1.42
N ARG A 318 -4.33 -11.11 -1.04
CA ARG A 318 -5.64 -10.72 -1.62
C ARG A 318 -5.63 -10.44 -3.13
N PHE A 319 -4.47 -10.16 -3.70
CA PHE A 319 -4.28 -9.94 -5.14
C PHE A 319 -3.49 -11.06 -5.82
N ASP A 320 -3.21 -12.16 -5.12
CA ASP A 320 -2.62 -13.32 -5.75
C ASP A 320 -3.65 -13.99 -6.65
N GLU A 321 -3.20 -14.42 -7.82
CA GLU A 321 -4.03 -15.29 -8.66
C GLU A 321 -4.33 -16.56 -7.87
N LYS A 322 -5.62 -16.85 -7.72
CA LYS A 322 -6.04 -18.12 -7.15
C LYS A 322 -5.54 -19.24 -8.06
N PRO A 323 -4.95 -20.31 -7.53
CA PRO A 323 -4.61 -21.48 -8.33
C PRO A 323 -5.85 -21.92 -9.10
N LEU A 324 -5.70 -22.16 -10.40
CA LEU A 324 -6.80 -22.75 -11.18
C LEU A 324 -7.09 -24.13 -10.59
N PRO A 325 -8.38 -24.48 -10.37
CA PRO A 325 -8.72 -25.83 -9.97
C PRO A 325 -8.23 -26.81 -11.05
N PRO A 326 -7.88 -28.05 -10.66
CA PRO A 326 -7.56 -29.07 -11.63
C PRO A 326 -8.76 -29.30 -12.57
N VAL A 327 -8.47 -29.50 -13.85
CA VAL A 327 -9.49 -29.73 -14.88
C VAL A 327 -9.51 -31.22 -15.22
N ASP A 328 -10.67 -31.84 -15.10
CA ASP A 328 -10.80 -33.25 -15.45
C ASP A 328 -10.71 -33.45 -16.97
N ALA A 329 -10.15 -34.58 -17.40
CA ALA A 329 -10.14 -34.95 -18.81
C ALA A 329 -11.57 -35.02 -19.38
N GLY A 330 -11.75 -34.49 -20.59
CA GLY A 330 -13.03 -34.31 -21.26
C GLY A 330 -13.71 -32.97 -20.98
N GLN A 331 -13.19 -32.16 -20.04
CA GLN A 331 -13.63 -30.78 -19.86
C GLN A 331 -12.82 -29.80 -20.71
N ALA A 332 -13.43 -28.68 -21.05
CA ALA A 332 -12.78 -27.60 -21.78
C ALA A 332 -11.75 -26.88 -20.89
N CYS A 333 -10.63 -26.51 -21.49
CA CYS A 333 -9.59 -25.73 -20.87
C CYS A 333 -10.14 -24.35 -20.47
N PRO A 334 -10.07 -23.96 -19.19
CA PRO A 334 -10.64 -22.70 -18.74
C PRO A 334 -9.76 -21.49 -19.06
N ARG A 335 -8.51 -21.71 -19.50
CA ARG A 335 -7.55 -20.64 -19.80
C ARG A 335 -6.39 -21.16 -20.65
N SER A 336 -6.09 -20.47 -21.76
CA SER A 336 -4.95 -20.81 -22.61
C SER A 336 -3.63 -20.74 -21.85
N GLY A 337 -2.77 -21.75 -22.02
CA GLY A 337 -1.40 -21.79 -21.52
C GLY A 337 -0.91 -23.22 -21.26
N CYS A 338 0.19 -23.38 -20.52
CA CYS A 338 0.76 -24.69 -20.23
C CYS A 338 0.03 -25.38 -19.08
N TRP A 339 -0.34 -26.64 -19.29
CA TRP A 339 -0.92 -27.53 -18.29
C TRP A 339 -0.13 -28.83 -18.24
N PHE A 340 -0.17 -29.52 -17.10
CA PHE A 340 0.43 -30.84 -16.94
C PHE A 340 -0.51 -31.77 -16.18
N SER A 341 -0.32 -33.07 -16.33
CA SER A 341 -1.08 -34.08 -15.60
C SER A 341 -0.14 -35.01 -14.84
N SER A 342 -0.37 -35.19 -13.54
CA SER A 342 0.38 -36.15 -12.72
C SER A 342 0.18 -37.61 -13.15
N ALA A 343 -0.85 -37.86 -13.97
CA ALA A 343 -1.18 -39.16 -14.52
C ALA A 343 -0.19 -39.65 -15.60
N GLN A 344 0.61 -38.76 -16.20
CA GLN A 344 1.66 -39.15 -17.16
C GLN A 344 2.89 -38.25 -17.05
N PHE A 345 4.06 -38.87 -16.90
CA PHE A 345 5.34 -38.16 -16.94
C PHE A 345 5.54 -37.50 -18.31
N GLY A 346 6.06 -36.26 -18.33
CA GLY A 346 6.26 -35.50 -19.57
C GLY A 346 4.98 -35.02 -20.24
N SER A 347 3.84 -35.02 -19.54
CA SER A 347 2.54 -34.57 -20.08
C SER A 347 2.41 -33.06 -20.27
N ARG A 348 3.36 -32.26 -19.75
CA ARG A 348 3.30 -30.81 -19.80
C ARG A 348 3.22 -30.32 -21.25
N ARG A 349 2.17 -29.58 -21.58
CA ARG A 349 1.97 -29.00 -22.91
C ARG A 349 1.03 -27.80 -22.86
N HIS A 350 1.05 -27.00 -23.93
CA HIS A 350 0.12 -25.88 -24.12
C HIS A 350 -1.27 -26.38 -24.50
N PHE A 351 -2.29 -25.68 -24.01
CA PHE A 351 -3.70 -25.81 -24.38
C PHE A 351 -4.27 -24.43 -24.66
N ASP A 352 -5.18 -24.33 -25.62
CA ASP A 352 -5.96 -23.11 -25.83
C ASP A 352 -7.26 -23.14 -25.01
N GLU A 353 -7.75 -21.97 -24.60
CA GLU A 353 -9.04 -21.84 -23.93
C GLU A 353 -10.16 -22.46 -24.78
N GLY A 354 -10.98 -23.31 -24.17
CA GLY A 354 -11.99 -24.12 -24.85
C GLY A 354 -11.50 -25.48 -25.35
N GLU A 355 -10.19 -25.73 -25.44
CA GLU A 355 -9.65 -27.03 -25.88
C GLU A 355 -9.99 -28.14 -24.87
N LEU A 356 -10.43 -29.31 -25.35
CA LEU A 356 -10.75 -30.44 -24.48
C LEU A 356 -9.48 -31.07 -23.90
N MET A 357 -9.44 -31.17 -22.58
CA MET A 357 -8.35 -31.84 -21.86
C MET A 357 -8.38 -33.35 -22.13
N PRO A 358 -7.31 -33.98 -22.67
CA PRO A 358 -7.36 -35.39 -23.04
C PRO A 358 -7.23 -36.30 -21.83
N ALA A 359 -7.77 -37.51 -21.95
CA ALA A 359 -7.47 -38.62 -21.06
C ALA A 359 -6.26 -39.40 -21.60
N PHE A 360 -5.58 -40.16 -20.74
CA PHE A 360 -4.54 -41.08 -21.17
C PHE A 360 -5.10 -42.49 -21.28
N ASN A 361 -4.83 -43.20 -22.38
CA ASN A 361 -5.44 -44.52 -22.68
C ASN A 361 -5.28 -45.57 -21.56
N HIS A 362 -4.24 -45.44 -20.72
CA HIS A 362 -3.95 -46.36 -19.62
C HIS A 362 -4.63 -45.96 -18.28
N ILE A 363 -5.37 -44.86 -18.24
CA ILE A 363 -6.01 -44.31 -17.03
C ILE A 363 -7.46 -43.94 -17.35
N LYS A 364 -8.40 -44.33 -16.49
CA LYS A 364 -9.82 -43.93 -16.65
C LYS A 364 -9.91 -42.40 -16.71
N SER A 365 -10.65 -41.86 -17.67
CA SER A 365 -10.81 -40.41 -17.88
C SER A 365 -11.14 -39.63 -16.61
N LYS A 366 -12.00 -40.17 -15.73
CA LYS A 366 -12.35 -39.61 -14.41
C LYS A 366 -11.19 -39.54 -13.39
N LYS A 367 -9.99 -40.02 -13.73
CA LYS A 367 -8.78 -39.98 -12.91
C LYS A 367 -7.65 -39.17 -13.56
N THR A 368 -7.86 -38.64 -14.77
CA THR A 368 -6.88 -37.76 -15.43
C THR A 368 -7.26 -36.33 -15.14
N GLN A 369 -6.48 -35.67 -14.29
CA GLN A 369 -6.63 -34.26 -13.97
C GLN A 369 -5.47 -33.47 -14.56
N TRP A 370 -5.77 -32.29 -15.07
CA TRP A 370 -4.82 -31.34 -15.62
C TRP A 370 -4.66 -30.15 -14.67
N PHE A 371 -3.41 -29.81 -14.38
CA PHE A 371 -3.01 -28.77 -13.45
C PHE A 371 -2.30 -27.65 -14.23
N TRP A 372 -2.67 -26.41 -13.94
CA TRP A 372 -2.09 -25.24 -14.60
C TRP A 372 -0.60 -25.09 -14.24
N ALA A 373 0.23 -24.83 -15.25
CA ALA A 373 1.68 -24.65 -15.11
C ALA A 373 2.16 -23.22 -15.41
N GLY A 374 1.28 -22.32 -15.86
CA GLY A 374 1.64 -20.96 -16.27
C GLY A 374 1.64 -20.75 -17.79
N MET A 375 2.04 -19.55 -18.22
CA MET A 375 2.27 -19.25 -19.63
C MET A 375 3.56 -19.92 -20.12
N PRO A 376 3.70 -20.21 -21.43
CA PRO A 376 4.96 -20.65 -22.00
C PRO A 376 6.06 -19.62 -21.67
N SER A 377 7.20 -20.11 -21.17
CA SER A 377 8.41 -19.32 -20.92
C SER A 377 9.10 -18.89 -22.19
#